data_AF-A0AAP0FW59-F1
#
_entry.id   AF-A0AAP0FW59-F1
#
_cell.length_a   1.000
_cell.length_b   1.000
_cell.length_c   1.000
_cell.angle_alpha   90.00
_cell.angle_beta   90.00
_cell.angle_gamma   90.00
#
_symmetry.space_group_name_H-M   'P 1'
#
loop_
_entity.id
_entity.type
_entity.pdbx_description
1 polymer ?
#
loop_
_entity_poly.entity_id
_entity_poly.type
_entity_poly.pdbx_seq_one_letter_code
_entity_poly.pdbx_strand_id
1 'polypeptide(L)'
;MGGGGGVSIPGTFRIATDRTVFSTPEVHIGFHPDAGASFYLSHLPGYLGEYLALTGERLNGVDMLAFGLATHFFMNAKLNWIDERLAKLVTDDPSVIDSTLAQYGDIVYPDNRSIVHRMEAINNCFGRETVEEILDALEGEASRTNQDWCTSAIKKIKEASPLSLKIALRSVREGRFQTLDECLIREYRMSLHHISRAVSNDFCEGVRAKLVVKDIAPKWDPPALEHVSDDMVDHHFSQLGEFEPVLKLPTHLREAFI
;
A
#
# COMPACT_ATOMS: atom_id res chain seq x y z
N MET A 1 1.95 -5.58 -6.98
CA MET A 1 1.35 -4.23 -6.93
C MET A 1 -0.14 -4.37 -6.71
N GLY A 2 -0.77 -3.43 -5.99
CA GLY A 2 -2.21 -3.43 -5.69
C GLY A 2 -2.71 -4.75 -5.14
N GLY A 3 -3.74 -5.34 -5.78
CA GLY A 3 -4.33 -6.63 -5.39
C GLY A 3 -3.34 -7.78 -5.20
N GLY A 4 -2.16 -7.75 -5.84
CA GLY A 4 -1.09 -8.73 -5.58
C GLY A 4 -0.57 -8.70 -4.13
N GLY A 5 -0.55 -7.52 -3.49
CA GLY A 5 -0.27 -7.38 -2.05
C GLY A 5 -1.41 -7.93 -1.20
N GLY A 6 -2.67 -7.64 -1.57
CA GLY A 6 -3.85 -8.11 -0.85
C GLY A 6 -4.01 -9.64 -0.81
N VAL A 7 -3.58 -10.36 -1.85
CA VAL A 7 -3.59 -11.84 -1.84
C VAL A 7 -2.40 -12.47 -1.10
N SER A 8 -1.35 -11.70 -0.79
CA SER A 8 -0.10 -12.25 -0.25
C SER A 8 0.19 -11.80 1.19
N ILE A 9 0.08 -10.50 1.49
CA ILE A 9 0.50 -9.92 2.77
C ILE A 9 -0.32 -10.45 3.98
N PRO A 10 -1.65 -10.68 3.85
CA PRO A 10 -2.42 -11.32 4.92
C PRO A 10 -2.09 -12.80 5.15
N GLY A 11 -1.25 -13.42 4.31
CA GLY A 11 -0.82 -14.80 4.49
C GLY A 11 0.28 -14.98 5.55
N THR A 12 0.41 -16.19 6.07
CA THR A 12 1.41 -16.55 7.10
C THR A 12 2.83 -16.44 6.57
N PHE A 13 3.11 -17.01 5.40
CA PHE A 13 4.43 -17.01 4.76
C PHE A 13 4.43 -16.18 3.49
N ARG A 14 5.35 -15.22 3.43
CA ARG A 14 5.54 -14.28 2.32
C ARG A 14 6.99 -14.34 1.88
N ILE A 15 7.23 -14.93 0.70
CA ILE A 15 8.57 -15.10 0.14
C ILE A 15 8.83 -13.97 -0.88
N ALA A 16 9.83 -13.14 -0.61
CA ALA A 16 10.36 -12.18 -1.56
C ALA A 16 11.60 -12.72 -2.29
N THR A 17 11.92 -12.12 -3.43
CA THR A 17 13.13 -12.43 -4.21
C THR A 17 13.85 -11.19 -4.69
N ASP A 18 14.99 -11.38 -5.35
CA ASP A 18 15.74 -10.33 -6.06
C ASP A 18 14.95 -9.68 -7.21
N ARG A 19 13.82 -10.28 -7.59
CA ARG A 19 12.90 -9.75 -8.61
C ARG A 19 11.63 -9.13 -8.04
N THR A 20 11.40 -9.25 -6.73
CA THR A 20 10.18 -8.72 -6.11
C THR A 20 10.15 -7.20 -6.20
N VAL A 21 9.02 -6.68 -6.69
CA VAL A 21 8.70 -5.25 -6.68
C VAL A 21 7.31 -5.07 -6.11
N PHE A 22 7.25 -4.51 -4.91
CA PHE A 22 6.01 -4.17 -4.22
C PHE A 22 5.73 -2.67 -4.33
N SER A 23 4.47 -2.30 -4.47
CA SER A 23 3.99 -0.91 -4.54
C SER A 23 2.46 -0.91 -4.51
N THR A 24 1.89 0.15 -3.93
CA THR A 24 0.46 0.49 -3.92
C THR A 24 0.25 1.81 -4.68
N PRO A 25 0.27 1.79 -6.03
CA PRO A 25 0.25 3.01 -6.85
C PRO A 25 -1.18 3.54 -7.14
N GLU A 26 -2.20 3.05 -6.44
CA GLU A 26 -3.62 3.27 -6.75
C GLU A 26 -4.02 4.75 -6.80
N VAL A 27 -3.41 5.60 -5.96
CA VAL A 27 -3.67 7.05 -5.98
C VAL A 27 -3.35 7.71 -7.32
N HIS A 28 -2.46 7.11 -8.11
CA HIS A 28 -2.11 7.63 -9.43
C HIS A 28 -3.01 7.14 -10.56
N ILE A 29 -3.97 6.25 -10.28
CA ILE A 29 -5.06 5.91 -11.19
C ILE A 29 -6.40 6.46 -10.70
N GLY A 30 -6.38 7.38 -9.73
CA GLY A 30 -7.60 7.95 -9.16
C GLY A 30 -8.37 6.99 -8.26
N PHE A 31 -7.65 6.12 -7.54
CA PHE A 31 -8.23 5.14 -6.61
C PHE A 31 -7.52 5.16 -5.27
N HIS A 32 -8.03 4.44 -4.27
CA HIS A 32 -7.35 4.29 -2.97
C HIS A 32 -6.55 2.99 -2.92
N PRO A 33 -5.47 2.90 -2.11
CA PRO A 33 -4.86 1.62 -1.78
C PRO A 33 -5.93 0.70 -1.16
N ASP A 34 -6.16 -0.45 -1.77
CA ASP A 34 -7.27 -1.36 -1.49
C ASP A 34 -6.77 -2.76 -1.07
N ALA A 35 -7.71 -3.72 -0.98
CA ALA A 35 -7.44 -5.13 -0.66
C ALA A 35 -6.65 -5.35 0.65
N GLY A 36 -7.01 -4.63 1.70
CA GLY A 36 -6.39 -4.64 3.02
C GLY A 36 -5.16 -3.76 3.13
N ALA A 37 -4.84 -2.94 2.12
CA ALA A 37 -3.70 -2.01 2.15
C ALA A 37 -3.75 -1.07 3.34
N SER A 38 -4.92 -0.57 3.71
CA SER A 38 -5.05 0.28 4.88
C SER A 38 -4.65 -0.43 6.17
N PHE A 39 -4.78 -1.75 6.24
CA PHE A 39 -4.32 -2.54 7.38
C PHE A 39 -2.80 -2.73 7.35
N TYR A 40 -2.26 -3.35 6.31
CA TYR A 40 -0.83 -3.69 6.35
C TYR A 40 0.10 -2.49 6.19
N LEU A 41 -0.31 -1.42 5.49
CA LEU A 41 0.51 -0.20 5.39
C LEU A 41 0.54 0.54 6.73
N SER A 42 -0.59 0.58 7.44
CA SER A 42 -0.71 1.32 8.70
C SER A 42 0.06 0.70 9.86
N HIS A 43 0.35 -0.60 9.77
CA HIS A 43 1.16 -1.34 10.74
C HIS A 43 2.66 -1.33 10.41
N LEU A 44 3.09 -0.64 9.34
CA LEU A 44 4.51 -0.45 9.07
C LEU A 44 5.14 0.52 10.08
N PRO A 45 6.47 0.43 10.30
CA PRO A 45 7.16 1.30 11.24
C PRO A 45 6.98 2.79 10.91
N GLY A 46 6.69 3.59 11.94
CA GLY A 46 6.55 5.04 11.82
C GLY A 46 5.47 5.45 10.81
N TYR A 47 5.85 6.28 9.83
CA TYR A 47 4.96 6.79 8.78
C TYR A 47 5.30 6.27 7.38
N LEU A 48 5.93 5.08 7.32
CA LEU A 48 6.24 4.43 6.05
C LEU A 48 4.97 4.07 5.26
N GLY A 49 3.89 3.69 5.94
CA GLY A 49 2.61 3.35 5.30
C GLY A 49 2.04 4.51 4.48
N GLU A 50 2.01 5.71 5.07
CA GLU A 50 1.56 6.94 4.41
C GLU A 50 2.48 7.30 3.24
N TYR A 51 3.80 7.16 3.40
CA TYR A 51 4.73 7.36 2.30
C TYR A 51 4.42 6.44 1.10
N LEU A 52 4.25 5.14 1.33
CA LEU A 52 3.97 4.17 0.27
C LEU A 52 2.60 4.40 -0.37
N ALA A 53 1.58 4.71 0.44
CA ALA A 53 0.22 4.98 -0.04
C ALA A 53 0.13 6.23 -0.92
N LEU A 54 0.80 7.32 -0.53
CA LEU A 54 0.70 8.61 -1.22
C LEU A 54 1.63 8.72 -2.43
N THR A 55 2.79 8.08 -2.36
CA THR A 55 3.80 8.16 -3.45
C THR A 55 3.75 6.97 -4.39
N GLY A 56 3.15 5.85 -4.00
CA GLY A 56 3.24 4.60 -4.77
C GLY A 56 4.69 4.12 -4.95
N GLU A 57 5.61 4.51 -4.06
CA GLU A 57 7.02 4.11 -4.15
C GLU A 57 7.17 2.58 -4.19
N ARG A 58 8.20 2.14 -4.90
CA ARG A 58 8.52 0.73 -5.04
C ARG A 58 9.45 0.27 -3.95
N LEU A 59 9.09 -0.83 -3.29
CA LEU A 59 9.98 -1.60 -2.43
C LEU A 59 10.50 -2.81 -3.20
N ASN A 60 11.80 -3.06 -3.11
CA ASN A 60 12.37 -4.32 -3.55
C ASN A 60 12.18 -5.41 -2.47
N GLY A 61 12.53 -6.66 -2.78
CA GLY A 61 12.37 -7.77 -1.84
C GLY A 61 13.18 -7.64 -0.54
N VAL A 62 14.35 -7.01 -0.58
CA VAL A 62 15.20 -6.79 0.60
C VAL A 62 14.56 -5.76 1.54
N ASP A 63 14.02 -4.68 0.99
CA ASP A 63 13.28 -3.67 1.75
C ASP A 63 12.01 -4.28 2.36
N MET A 64 11.27 -5.09 1.59
CA MET A 64 10.10 -5.79 2.12
C MET A 64 10.44 -6.69 3.31
N LEU A 65 11.57 -7.41 3.26
CA LEU A 65 12.05 -8.22 4.37
C LEU A 65 12.39 -7.34 5.58
N ALA A 66 13.09 -6.22 5.36
CA ALA A 66 13.52 -5.31 6.42
C ALA A 66 12.34 -4.66 7.17
N PHE A 67 11.21 -4.40 6.50
CA PHE A 67 10.00 -3.85 7.12
C PHE A 67 8.95 -4.89 7.51
N GLY A 68 9.24 -6.19 7.36
CA GLY A 68 8.32 -7.26 7.73
C GLY A 68 7.13 -7.46 6.79
N LEU A 69 7.15 -6.87 5.58
CA LEU A 69 6.17 -7.16 4.52
C LEU A 69 6.43 -8.52 3.86
N ALA A 70 7.68 -8.96 3.86
CA ALA A 70 8.07 -10.32 3.53
C ALA A 70 8.62 -11.00 4.79
N THR A 71 8.35 -12.30 4.92
CA THR A 71 8.89 -13.13 6.03
C THR A 71 10.24 -13.74 5.70
N HIS A 72 10.44 -14.06 4.42
CA HIS A 72 11.59 -14.81 3.95
C HIS A 72 12.06 -14.24 2.61
N PHE A 73 13.34 -14.45 2.32
CA PHE A 73 13.93 -14.06 1.05
C PHE A 73 14.66 -15.24 0.41
N PHE A 74 14.47 -15.40 -0.89
CA PHE A 74 15.20 -16.38 -1.70
C PHE A 74 15.64 -15.72 -3.01
N MET A 75 16.84 -16.02 -3.47
CA MET A 75 17.21 -15.72 -4.85
C MET A 75 16.24 -16.44 -5.79
N ASN A 76 15.77 -15.75 -6.83
CA ASN A 76 14.79 -16.30 -7.77
C ASN A 76 15.21 -17.65 -8.36
N ALA A 77 16.53 -17.88 -8.52
CA ALA A 77 17.09 -19.15 -9.00
C ALA A 77 16.83 -20.35 -8.07
N LYS A 78 16.51 -20.13 -6.79
CA LYS A 78 16.23 -21.17 -5.79
C LYS A 78 14.74 -21.45 -5.61
N LEU A 79 13.84 -20.68 -6.22
CA LEU A 79 12.39 -20.81 -5.97
C LEU A 79 11.84 -22.20 -6.30
N ASN A 80 12.19 -22.76 -7.47
CA ASN A 80 11.72 -24.10 -7.83
C ASN A 80 12.21 -25.17 -6.84
N TRP A 81 13.43 -25.00 -6.34
CA TRP A 81 14.02 -25.95 -5.40
C TRP A 81 13.33 -25.91 -4.03
N ILE A 82 13.01 -24.71 -3.52
CA ILE A 82 12.29 -24.60 -2.24
C ILE A 82 10.83 -25.06 -2.38
N ASP A 83 10.18 -24.80 -3.52
CA ASP A 83 8.83 -25.29 -3.82
C ASP A 83 8.75 -26.83 -3.77
N GLU A 84 9.68 -27.52 -4.45
CA GLU A 84 9.78 -28.98 -4.38
C GLU A 84 10.06 -29.50 -2.96
N ARG A 85 10.78 -28.71 -2.14
CA ARG A 85 11.08 -29.08 -0.76
C ARG A 85 9.83 -28.97 0.11
N LEU A 86 9.08 -27.88 -0.02
CA LEU A 86 7.82 -27.65 0.68
C LEU A 86 6.77 -28.71 0.31
N ALA A 87 6.66 -29.06 -0.98
CA ALA A 87 5.73 -30.09 -1.45
C ALA A 87 5.99 -31.50 -0.87
N LYS A 88 7.21 -31.75 -0.35
CA LYS A 88 7.59 -33.02 0.29
C LYS A 88 7.40 -33.01 1.80
N LEU A 89 7.06 -31.87 2.40
CA LEU A 89 6.76 -31.80 3.83
C LEU A 89 5.38 -32.42 4.06
N VAL A 90 5.32 -33.40 4.97
CA VAL A 90 4.07 -34.00 5.45
C VAL A 90 3.84 -33.49 6.86
N THR A 91 3.32 -32.28 6.98
CA THR A 91 3.07 -31.58 8.24
C THR A 91 1.97 -30.55 8.07
N ASP A 92 1.13 -30.39 9.10
CA ASP A 92 0.15 -29.31 9.21
C ASP A 92 0.63 -28.21 10.19
N ASP A 93 1.82 -28.39 10.79
CA ASP A 93 2.41 -27.44 11.74
C ASP A 93 3.15 -26.32 11.01
N PRO A 94 2.70 -25.05 11.11
CA PRO A 94 3.35 -23.91 10.47
C PRO A 94 4.79 -23.70 10.93
N SER A 95 5.14 -24.07 12.16
CA SER A 95 6.51 -23.89 12.69
C SER A 95 7.55 -24.73 11.94
N VAL A 96 7.14 -25.89 11.40
CA VAL A 96 7.99 -26.75 10.57
C VAL A 96 8.23 -26.11 9.21
N ILE A 97 7.20 -25.48 8.64
CA ILE A 97 7.29 -24.73 7.38
C ILE A 97 8.22 -23.53 7.58
N ASP A 98 8.01 -22.75 8.64
CA ASP A 98 8.82 -21.59 9.00
C ASP A 98 10.29 -21.97 9.17
N SER A 99 10.58 -23.00 9.97
CA SER A 99 11.93 -23.50 10.19
C SER A 99 12.60 -23.96 8.90
N THR A 100 11.85 -24.59 7.99
CA THR A 100 12.36 -25.02 6.67
C THR A 100 12.70 -23.82 5.80
N LEU A 101 11.82 -22.83 5.73
CA LEU A 101 12.04 -21.60 4.97
C LEU A 101 13.22 -20.81 5.53
N ALA A 102 13.33 -20.68 6.86
CA ALA A 102 14.43 -20.00 7.54
C ALA A 102 15.77 -20.71 7.35
N GLN A 103 15.79 -22.05 7.36
CA GLN A 103 17.01 -22.84 7.17
C GLN A 103 17.66 -22.61 5.79
N TYR A 104 16.85 -22.44 4.75
CA TYR A 104 17.32 -22.35 3.37
C TYR A 104 17.22 -20.95 2.76
N GLY A 105 16.58 -20.01 3.46
CA GLY A 105 16.45 -18.62 3.06
C GLY A 105 17.82 -17.96 2.86
N ASP A 106 17.88 -17.06 1.90
CA ASP A 106 19.07 -16.26 1.65
C ASP A 106 19.12 -15.08 2.63
N ILE A 107 20.24 -14.94 3.34
CA ILE A 107 20.48 -13.80 4.22
C ILE A 107 20.85 -12.60 3.36
N VAL A 108 20.04 -11.56 3.42
CA VAL A 108 20.22 -10.31 2.69
C VAL A 108 20.14 -9.12 3.63
N TYR A 109 20.84 -8.04 3.28
CA TYR A 109 20.84 -6.80 4.05
C TYR A 109 20.54 -5.62 3.12
N PRO A 110 19.80 -4.60 3.59
CA PRO A 110 19.59 -3.38 2.84
C PRO A 110 20.92 -2.72 2.43
N ASP A 111 20.98 -2.24 1.19
CA ASP A 111 22.13 -1.47 0.70
C ASP A 111 21.98 0.02 1.01
N ASN A 112 23.01 0.82 0.70
CA ASN A 112 23.02 2.27 0.94
C ASN A 112 21.92 3.04 0.19
N ARG A 113 21.23 2.43 -0.78
CA ARG A 113 20.14 3.04 -1.55
C ARG A 113 18.76 2.71 -0.97
N SER A 114 18.69 1.71 -0.10
CA SER A 114 17.48 1.28 0.58
C SER A 114 16.77 2.43 1.27
N ILE A 115 15.45 2.35 1.28
CA ILE A 115 14.58 3.29 1.97
C ILE A 115 14.73 3.25 3.50
N VAL A 116 15.31 2.19 4.08
CA VAL A 116 15.59 2.12 5.53
C VAL A 116 16.41 3.32 6.02
N HIS A 117 17.32 3.83 5.18
CA HIS A 117 18.16 4.98 5.49
C HIS A 117 17.42 6.33 5.42
N ARG A 118 16.16 6.34 4.96
CA ARG A 118 15.33 7.53 4.80
C ARG A 118 14.25 7.63 5.88
N MET A 119 14.17 6.65 6.78
CA MET A 119 13.07 6.53 7.75
C MET A 119 12.92 7.74 8.66
N GLU A 120 14.01 8.37 9.10
CA GLU A 120 13.94 9.59 9.93
C GLU A 120 13.23 10.73 9.18
N ALA A 121 13.65 11.00 7.94
CA ALA A 121 13.06 12.04 7.11
C ALA A 121 11.62 11.69 6.69
N ILE A 122 11.33 10.41 6.38
CA ILE A 122 9.97 9.93 6.13
C ILE A 122 9.08 10.19 7.33
N ASN A 123 9.53 9.84 8.54
CA ASN A 123 8.74 10.06 9.76
C ASN A 123 8.49 11.56 10.00
N ASN A 124 9.49 12.41 9.77
CA ASN A 124 9.37 13.85 9.94
C ASN A 124 8.41 14.50 8.94
N CYS A 125 8.35 14.00 7.70
CA CYS A 125 7.53 14.58 6.64
C CYS A 125 6.12 13.98 6.58
N PHE A 126 5.99 12.66 6.63
CA PHE A 126 4.71 11.94 6.49
C PHE A 126 3.92 11.84 7.80
N GLY A 127 4.50 12.29 8.91
CA GLY A 127 3.81 12.44 10.19
C GLY A 127 2.95 13.69 10.35
N ARG A 128 2.91 14.58 9.34
CA ARG A 128 2.08 15.81 9.33
C ARG A 128 0.61 15.51 9.09
N GLU A 129 -0.32 16.35 9.55
CA GLU A 129 -1.74 15.97 9.60
C GLU A 129 -2.42 15.91 8.23
N THR A 130 -2.05 16.78 7.29
CA THR A 130 -2.70 16.85 5.96
C THR A 130 -1.73 16.57 4.82
N VAL A 131 -2.24 16.26 3.62
CA VAL A 131 -1.39 16.03 2.44
C VAL A 131 -0.62 17.30 2.08
N GLU A 132 -1.25 18.46 2.26
CA GLU A 132 -0.66 19.79 2.07
C GLU A 132 0.53 20.00 3.02
N GLU A 133 0.36 19.73 4.33
CA GLU A 133 1.46 19.85 5.29
C GLU A 133 2.59 18.83 5.01
N ILE A 134 2.27 17.63 4.52
CA ILE A 134 3.27 16.64 4.09
C ILE A 134 4.09 17.18 2.91
N LEU A 135 3.44 17.81 1.93
CA LEU A 135 4.13 18.44 0.80
C LEU A 135 5.03 19.58 1.26
N ASP A 136 4.55 20.46 2.13
CA ASP A 136 5.35 21.56 2.68
C ASP A 136 6.57 21.04 3.44
N ALA A 137 6.40 19.99 4.25
CA ALA A 137 7.49 19.37 4.97
C ALA A 137 8.52 18.73 4.03
N LEU A 138 8.07 18.07 2.95
CA LEU A 138 8.96 17.51 1.93
C LEU A 138 9.73 18.59 1.17
N GLU A 139 9.09 19.71 0.83
CA GLU A 139 9.75 20.83 0.15
C GLU A 139 10.81 21.48 1.03
N GLY A 140 10.54 21.62 2.34
CA GLY A 140 11.52 22.04 3.33
C GLY A 140 12.70 21.06 3.47
N GLU A 141 12.41 19.76 3.55
CA GLU A 141 13.43 18.71 3.67
C GLU A 141 14.31 18.60 2.41
N ALA A 142 13.72 18.70 1.22
CA ALA A 142 14.42 18.71 -0.05
C ALA A 142 15.42 19.88 -0.13
N SER A 143 14.98 21.06 0.31
CA SER A 143 15.81 22.28 0.35
C SER A 143 16.98 22.17 1.33
N ARG A 144 16.78 21.45 2.45
CA ARG A 144 17.80 21.29 3.51
C ARG A 144 18.86 20.25 3.18
N THR A 145 18.45 19.13 2.59
CA THR A 145 19.30 17.93 2.49
C THR A 145 19.78 17.62 1.07
N ASN A 146 19.24 18.33 0.05
CA ASN A 146 19.46 18.07 -1.38
C ASN A 146 19.30 16.58 -1.74
N GLN A 147 18.34 15.91 -1.09
CA GLN A 147 18.05 14.49 -1.29
C GLN A 147 17.07 14.31 -2.45
N ASP A 148 17.55 13.70 -3.55
CA ASP A 148 16.77 13.50 -4.78
C ASP A 148 15.43 12.77 -4.56
N TRP A 149 15.33 11.93 -3.52
CA TRP A 149 14.11 11.18 -3.24
C TRP A 149 12.97 12.07 -2.75
N CYS A 150 13.25 13.17 -2.04
CA CYS A 150 12.21 14.12 -1.59
C CYS A 150 11.56 14.77 -2.82
N THR A 151 12.37 15.26 -3.76
CA THR A 151 11.91 15.82 -5.04
C THR A 151 11.11 14.79 -5.84
N SER A 152 11.55 13.53 -5.85
CA SER A 152 10.80 12.44 -6.50
C SER A 152 9.44 12.19 -5.82
N ALA A 153 9.39 12.18 -4.49
CA ALA A 153 8.16 11.99 -3.72
C ALA A 153 7.17 13.14 -3.98
N ILE A 154 7.62 14.39 -3.93
CA ILE A 154 6.81 15.59 -4.26
C ILE A 154 6.22 15.46 -5.65
N LYS A 155 7.03 15.09 -6.64
CA LYS A 155 6.57 14.91 -8.03
C LYS A 155 5.48 13.84 -8.11
N LYS A 156 5.67 12.67 -7.50
CA LYS A 156 4.69 11.58 -7.52
C LYS A 156 3.36 11.99 -6.88
N ILE A 157 3.42 12.66 -5.72
CA ILE A 157 2.21 13.19 -5.06
C ILE A 157 1.51 14.20 -5.97
N LYS A 158 2.23 15.14 -6.60
CA LYS A 158 1.64 16.13 -7.52
C LYS A 158 1.06 15.52 -8.82
N GLU A 159 1.48 14.33 -9.21
CA GLU A 159 0.94 13.59 -10.37
C GLU A 159 -0.32 12.76 -10.03
N ALA A 160 -0.58 12.49 -8.75
CA ALA A 160 -1.71 11.68 -8.29
C ALA A 160 -3.02 12.49 -8.20
N SER A 161 -4.15 11.78 -8.09
CA SER A 161 -5.46 12.41 -7.88
C SER A 161 -5.49 13.09 -6.50
N PRO A 162 -5.80 14.40 -6.43
CA PRO A 162 -5.87 15.13 -5.15
C PRO A 162 -6.86 14.52 -4.16
N LEU A 163 -8.02 14.10 -4.64
CA LEU A 163 -9.04 13.45 -3.82
C LEU A 163 -8.55 12.08 -3.32
N SER A 164 -7.95 11.28 -4.21
CA SER A 164 -7.41 9.96 -3.84
C SER A 164 -6.29 10.05 -2.81
N LEU A 165 -5.46 11.09 -2.85
CA LEU A 165 -4.42 11.32 -1.84
C LEU A 165 -5.02 11.56 -0.45
N LYS A 166 -6.01 12.44 -0.33
CA LYS A 166 -6.66 12.72 0.97
C LYS A 166 -7.39 11.48 1.50
N ILE A 167 -8.07 10.73 0.62
CA ILE A 167 -8.71 9.47 0.98
C ILE A 167 -7.68 8.43 1.44
N ALA A 168 -6.57 8.27 0.72
CA ALA A 168 -5.52 7.31 1.07
C ALA A 168 -4.86 7.62 2.42
N LEU A 169 -4.56 8.90 2.69
CA LEU A 169 -3.98 9.33 3.96
C LEU A 169 -4.90 8.98 5.14
N ARG A 170 -6.18 9.36 5.05
CA ARG A 170 -7.18 9.02 6.05
C ARG A 170 -7.35 7.51 6.18
N SER A 171 -7.36 6.80 5.04
CA SER A 171 -7.55 5.36 5.00
C SER A 171 -6.47 4.65 5.82
N VAL A 172 -5.19 4.93 5.56
CA VAL A 172 -4.07 4.33 6.28
C VAL A 172 -4.13 4.68 7.77
N ARG A 173 -4.43 5.92 8.14
CA ARG A 173 -4.43 6.34 9.54
C ARG A 173 -5.51 5.67 10.39
N GLU A 174 -6.74 5.63 9.90
CA GLU A 174 -7.84 4.91 10.57
C GLU A 174 -7.53 3.40 10.66
N GLY A 175 -6.84 2.85 9.65
CA GLY A 175 -6.44 1.44 9.63
C GLY A 175 -5.49 1.03 10.76
N ARG A 176 -4.75 1.98 11.37
CA ARG A 176 -3.87 1.73 12.53
C ARG A 176 -4.63 1.20 13.75
N PHE A 177 -5.93 1.48 13.83
CA PHE A 177 -6.78 1.16 14.97
C PHE A 177 -7.88 0.15 14.63
N GLN A 178 -7.78 -0.49 13.47
CA GLN A 178 -8.78 -1.41 12.94
C GLN A 178 -8.17 -2.79 12.69
N THR A 179 -8.99 -3.82 12.85
CA THR A 179 -8.68 -5.16 12.38
C THR A 179 -8.65 -5.21 10.85
N LEU A 180 -8.07 -6.27 10.28
CA LEU A 180 -8.10 -6.50 8.83
C LEU A 180 -9.55 -6.55 8.30
N ASP A 181 -10.48 -7.11 9.08
CA ASP A 181 -11.88 -7.25 8.69
C ASP A 181 -12.57 -5.90 8.57
N GLU A 182 -12.38 -5.03 9.56
CA GLU A 182 -12.90 -3.68 9.56
C GLU A 182 -12.29 -2.85 8.42
N CYS A 183 -10.98 -3.01 8.18
CA CYS A 183 -10.31 -2.40 7.04
C CYS A 183 -10.94 -2.85 5.71
N LEU A 184 -11.11 -4.16 5.48
CA LEU A 184 -11.69 -4.70 4.26
C LEU A 184 -13.14 -4.25 4.05
N ILE A 185 -13.96 -4.23 5.10
CA ILE A 185 -15.35 -3.76 5.02
C ILE A 185 -15.40 -2.27 4.68
N ARG A 186 -14.52 -1.45 5.25
CA ARG A 186 -14.44 -0.02 4.95
C ARG A 186 -13.92 0.23 3.53
N GLU A 187 -12.83 -0.41 3.14
CA GLU A 187 -12.26 -0.31 1.80
C GLU A 187 -13.26 -0.76 0.73
N TYR A 188 -14.06 -1.80 0.99
CA TYR A 188 -15.14 -2.21 0.09
C TYR A 188 -16.13 -1.07 -0.18
N ARG A 189 -16.55 -0.35 0.87
CA ARG A 189 -17.45 0.81 0.74
C ARG A 189 -16.78 1.94 -0.06
N MET A 190 -15.52 2.24 0.27
CA MET A 190 -14.73 3.26 -0.43
C MET A 190 -14.56 2.93 -1.93
N SER A 191 -14.33 1.66 -2.25
CA SER A 191 -14.20 1.16 -3.63
C SER A 191 -15.49 1.34 -4.42
N LEU A 192 -16.65 1.03 -3.82
CA LEU A 192 -17.94 1.26 -4.46
C LEU A 192 -18.21 2.75 -4.70
N HIS A 193 -17.87 3.62 -3.74
CA HIS A 193 -18.00 5.07 -3.91
C HIS A 193 -17.11 5.62 -5.04
N HIS A 194 -15.89 5.11 -5.18
CA HIS A 194 -15.03 5.47 -6.33
C HIS A 194 -15.63 5.01 -7.67
N ILE A 195 -16.23 3.82 -7.71
CA ILE A 195 -16.79 3.23 -8.93
C ILE A 195 -18.13 3.88 -9.32
N SER A 196 -18.92 4.33 -8.33
CA SER A 196 -20.22 4.98 -8.55
C SER A 196 -20.09 6.37 -9.19
N ARG A 197 -18.93 7.02 -9.00
CA ARG A 197 -18.60 8.36 -9.52
C ARG A 197 -19.51 9.47 -8.97
N ALA A 198 -20.09 9.26 -7.78
CA ALA A 198 -20.97 10.24 -7.16
C ALA A 198 -20.25 11.56 -6.85
N VAL A 199 -18.95 11.51 -6.53
CA VAL A 199 -18.13 12.66 -6.16
C VAL A 199 -17.14 13.05 -7.26
N SER A 200 -16.51 12.08 -7.91
CA SER A 200 -15.45 12.30 -8.90
C SER A 200 -15.40 11.18 -9.93
N ASN A 201 -14.92 11.49 -11.13
CA ASN A 201 -14.65 10.52 -12.20
C ASN A 201 -13.17 10.11 -12.28
N ASP A 202 -12.35 10.48 -11.28
CA ASP A 202 -10.90 10.29 -11.27
C ASP A 202 -10.48 8.84 -11.52
N PHE A 203 -11.17 7.85 -10.96
CA PHE A 203 -10.80 6.44 -11.20
C PHE A 203 -10.86 6.09 -12.70
N CYS A 204 -11.93 6.50 -13.37
CA CYS A 204 -12.12 6.19 -14.78
C CYS A 204 -11.16 6.99 -15.67
N GLU A 205 -10.88 8.25 -15.30
CA GLU A 205 -9.90 9.07 -15.98
C GLU A 205 -8.47 8.56 -15.80
N GLY A 206 -8.10 8.13 -14.60
CA GLY A 206 -6.80 7.55 -14.30
C GLY A 206 -6.57 6.23 -15.04
N VAL A 207 -7.57 5.35 -15.05
CA VAL A 207 -7.56 4.12 -15.86
C VAL A 207 -7.42 4.45 -17.35
N ARG A 208 -8.19 5.42 -17.86
CA ARG A 208 -8.09 5.88 -19.25
C ARG A 208 -6.68 6.34 -19.56
N ALA A 209 -6.14 7.26 -18.76
CA ALA A 209 -4.85 7.89 -18.98
C ALA A 209 -3.66 6.93 -18.86
N LYS A 210 -3.71 5.96 -17.94
CA LYS A 210 -2.57 5.07 -17.65
C LYS A 210 -2.62 3.70 -18.33
N LEU A 211 -3.80 3.14 -18.54
CA LEU A 211 -3.94 1.75 -18.98
C LEU A 211 -4.54 1.63 -20.38
N VAL A 212 -5.50 2.50 -20.73
CA VAL A 212 -6.22 2.43 -22.01
C VAL A 212 -5.54 3.27 -23.09
N VAL A 213 -5.56 4.59 -22.94
CA VAL A 213 -4.99 5.55 -23.90
C VAL A 213 -3.48 5.72 -23.69
N LYS A 214 -3.00 5.58 -22.45
CA LYS A 214 -1.57 5.66 -22.08
C LYS A 214 -0.93 7.01 -22.44
N ASP A 215 -1.70 8.10 -22.35
CA ASP A 215 -1.18 9.46 -22.52
C ASP A 215 -0.44 9.96 -21.27
N ILE A 216 -0.61 9.29 -20.12
CA ILE A 216 0.01 9.65 -18.83
C ILE A 216 -0.32 11.11 -18.44
N ALA A 217 -1.49 11.59 -18.86
CA ALA A 217 -1.97 12.95 -18.61
C ALA A 217 -3.43 12.94 -18.13
N PRO A 218 -3.70 12.33 -16.96
CA PRO A 218 -5.04 12.31 -16.38
C PRO A 218 -5.49 13.73 -16.02
N LYS A 219 -6.75 14.02 -16.28
CA LYS A 219 -7.41 15.29 -15.93
C LYS A 219 -8.24 15.10 -14.66
N TRP A 220 -7.58 15.26 -13.52
CA TRP A 220 -8.23 15.09 -12.22
C TRP A 220 -9.33 16.13 -11.96
N ASP A 221 -10.40 15.70 -11.31
CA ASP A 221 -11.51 16.52 -10.86
C ASP A 221 -11.92 16.06 -9.44
N PRO A 222 -11.54 16.79 -8.38
CA PRO A 222 -10.97 18.15 -8.40
C PRO A 222 -9.48 18.21 -8.83
N PRO A 223 -9.04 19.31 -9.45
CA PRO A 223 -7.71 19.40 -10.07
C PRO A 223 -6.56 19.70 -9.08
N ALA A 224 -6.85 20.10 -7.85
CA ALA A 224 -5.85 20.44 -6.83
C ALA A 224 -6.34 20.12 -5.42
N LEU A 225 -5.42 19.97 -4.46
CA LEU A 225 -5.71 19.60 -3.06
C LEU A 225 -6.63 20.62 -2.37
N GLU A 226 -6.44 21.91 -2.63
CA GLU A 226 -7.25 23.02 -2.12
C GLU A 226 -8.73 22.96 -2.54
N HIS A 227 -9.04 22.27 -3.64
CA HIS A 227 -10.40 22.09 -4.14
C HIS A 227 -11.08 20.83 -3.60
N VAL A 228 -10.37 19.99 -2.84
CA VAL A 228 -10.95 18.82 -2.19
C VAL A 228 -11.53 19.24 -0.85
N SER A 229 -12.86 19.27 -0.73
CA SER A 229 -13.54 19.52 0.55
C SER A 229 -13.60 18.27 1.43
N ASP A 230 -13.80 18.47 2.74
CA ASP A 230 -13.95 17.37 3.68
C ASP A 230 -15.16 16.50 3.35
N ASP A 231 -16.28 17.10 2.91
CA ASP A 231 -17.49 16.36 2.48
C ASP A 231 -17.21 15.39 1.33
N MET A 232 -16.32 15.76 0.39
CA MET A 232 -15.92 14.87 -0.72
C MET A 232 -15.17 13.65 -0.18
N VAL A 233 -14.30 13.84 0.81
CA VAL A 233 -13.58 12.74 1.46
C VAL A 233 -14.55 11.91 2.29
N ASP A 234 -15.35 12.53 3.16
CA ASP A 234 -16.33 11.89 4.05
C ASP A 234 -17.30 11.00 3.29
N HIS A 235 -17.74 11.43 2.10
CA HIS A 235 -18.62 10.63 1.25
C HIS A 235 -18.04 9.23 0.96
N HIS A 236 -16.73 9.11 0.73
CA HIS A 236 -16.09 7.83 0.45
C HIS A 236 -16.03 6.90 1.67
N PHE A 237 -16.16 7.43 2.88
CA PHE A 237 -16.20 6.66 4.13
C PHE A 237 -17.62 6.43 4.64
N SER A 238 -18.62 7.04 3.99
CA SER A 238 -20.03 6.93 4.36
C SER A 238 -20.57 5.51 4.18
N GLN A 239 -21.67 5.22 4.88
CA GLN A 239 -22.39 3.96 4.67
C GLN A 239 -22.95 3.89 3.25
N LEU A 240 -23.04 2.68 2.72
CA LEU A 240 -23.70 2.44 1.45
C LEU A 240 -25.22 2.62 1.60
N GLY A 241 -25.92 2.85 0.48
CA GLY A 241 -27.38 3.01 0.50
C GLY A 241 -28.10 1.75 1.00
N GLU A 242 -29.36 1.87 1.39
CA GLU A 242 -30.17 0.76 1.97
C GLU A 242 -30.19 -0.52 1.11
N PHE A 243 -29.97 -0.40 -0.20
CA PHE A 243 -30.04 -1.51 -1.16
C PHE A 243 -28.67 -2.12 -1.50
N GLU A 244 -27.57 -1.52 -1.04
CA GLU A 244 -26.22 -2.01 -1.31
C GLU A 244 -25.74 -2.89 -0.16
N PRO A 245 -25.48 -4.19 -0.39
CA PRO A 245 -25.11 -5.09 0.67
C PRO A 245 -23.73 -4.76 1.23
N VAL A 246 -23.62 -4.66 2.56
CA VAL A 246 -22.33 -4.61 3.24
C VAL A 246 -21.58 -5.91 2.98
N LEU A 247 -20.26 -5.82 2.78
CA LEU A 247 -19.38 -6.97 2.61
C LEU A 247 -19.52 -7.93 3.80
N LYS A 248 -19.95 -9.17 3.53
CA LYS A 248 -20.00 -10.26 4.52
C LYS A 248 -18.78 -11.14 4.35
N LEU A 249 -17.82 -11.00 5.26
CA LEU A 249 -16.63 -11.84 5.27
C LEU A 249 -16.98 -13.25 5.79
N PRO A 250 -16.44 -14.33 5.17
CA PRO A 250 -16.69 -15.70 5.60
C PRO A 250 -15.80 -16.05 6.82
N THR A 251 -15.93 -15.29 7.90
CA THR A 251 -15.10 -15.44 9.11
C THR A 251 -15.24 -16.83 9.76
N HIS A 252 -16.39 -17.49 9.58
CA HIS A 252 -16.64 -18.86 10.04
C HIS A 252 -15.84 -19.95 9.30
N LEU A 253 -15.30 -19.63 8.11
CA LEU A 253 -14.44 -20.54 7.34
C LEU A 253 -12.95 -20.35 7.67
N ARG A 254 -12.60 -19.41 8.55
CA ARG A 254 -11.21 -19.19 8.92
C ARG A 254 -10.73 -20.34 9.78
N GLU A 255 -9.63 -20.94 9.38
CA GLU A 255 -8.85 -21.77 10.27
C GLU A 255 -8.43 -20.93 11.48
N ALA A 256 -8.52 -21.51 12.67
CA ALA A 256 -8.05 -20.84 13.87
C ALA A 256 -6.55 -20.55 13.71
N PHE A 257 -6.14 -19.30 13.83
CA PHE A 257 -4.74 -18.96 14.10
C PHE A 257 -4.42 -19.53 15.49
N ILE A 258 -3.72 -20.67 15.54
CA ILE A 258 -3.14 -21.23 16.76
C ILE A 258 -1.70 -20.74 16.87
#